data_AF-A0A2T2VCN4-F1
#
_entry.id   AF-A0A2T2VCN4-F1
#
_cell.length_a   1.000
_cell.length_b   1.000
_cell.length_c   1.000
_cell.angle_alpha   90.00
_cell.angle_beta   90.00
_cell.angle_gamma   90.00
#
_symmetry.space_group_name_H-M   'P 1'
#
loop_
_entity.id
_entity.type
_entity.pdbx_description
1 polymer ?
#
loop_
_entity_poly.entity_id
_entity_poly.type
_entity_poly.pdbx_seq_one_letter_code
_entity_poly.pdbx_strand_id
1 'polypeptide(L)'
;MGIGNANPTSRLDVIGNNSSDTLFHVKSANQSSKLVVLNNGNTGIGVTNPASRLDIKEKMRLSLPGSEAHLRFSGFWGGNNQNYNINIFDDSSNPGTLHMFR
;
A
#
# COMPACT_ATOMS: atom_id res chain seq x y z
N MET A 1 -21.64 10.35 -11.00
CA MET A 1 -22.41 9.79 -9.88
C MET A 1 -21.66 10.14 -8.60
N GLY A 2 -22.30 10.91 -7.72
CA GLY A 2 -21.77 11.19 -6.38
C GLY A 2 -22.43 10.27 -5.36
N ILE A 3 -21.65 9.68 -4.47
CA ILE A 3 -22.13 9.05 -3.23
C ILE A 3 -21.58 9.88 -2.08
N GLY A 4 -22.46 10.53 -1.33
CA GLY A 4 -22.05 11.47 -0.27
C GLY A 4 -21.46 12.81 -0.78
N ASN A 5 -21.33 13.00 -2.09
CA ASN A 5 -20.89 14.28 -2.70
C ASN A 5 -22.00 14.93 -3.55
N ALA A 6 -22.39 16.16 -3.19
CA ALA A 6 -23.37 16.96 -3.94
C ALA A 6 -22.79 17.64 -5.20
N ASN A 7 -21.46 17.76 -5.30
CA ASN A 7 -20.75 18.32 -6.44
C ASN A 7 -19.65 17.35 -6.93
N PRO A 8 -20.03 16.23 -7.58
CA PRO A 8 -19.06 15.25 -8.05
C PRO A 8 -18.07 15.84 -9.06
N THR A 9 -16.76 15.71 -8.83
CA THR A 9 -15.73 16.20 -9.76
C THR A 9 -15.24 15.14 -10.73
N SER A 10 -15.77 13.92 -10.65
CA SER A 10 -15.40 12.79 -11.48
C SER A 10 -16.63 11.92 -11.81
N ARG A 11 -16.45 10.90 -12.66
CA ARG A 11 -17.55 10.01 -13.05
C ARG A 11 -18.11 9.22 -11.86
N LEU A 12 -17.25 8.77 -10.95
CA LEU A 12 -17.61 8.16 -9.67
C LEU A 12 -16.86 8.92 -8.58
N ASP A 13 -17.60 9.65 -7.76
CA ASP A 13 -17.07 10.45 -6.67
C ASP A 13 -17.71 9.98 -5.36
N VAL A 14 -16.89 9.61 -4.39
CA VAL A 14 -17.33 9.02 -3.12
C VAL A 14 -16.63 9.76 -1.98
N ILE A 15 -17.41 10.38 -1.10
CA ILE A 15 -16.91 11.08 0.08
C ILE A 15 -17.48 10.42 1.33
N GLY A 16 -16.59 10.16 2.31
CA GLY A 16 -16.94 9.69 3.65
C GLY A 16 -17.00 10.86 4.62
N ASN A 17 -17.86 10.76 5.62
CA ASN A 17 -18.09 11.82 6.59
C ASN A 17 -17.22 11.68 7.85
N ASN A 18 -16.74 10.47 8.15
CA ASN A 18 -15.83 10.19 9.28
C ASN A 18 -14.51 9.60 8.81
N SER A 19 -13.42 9.84 9.56
CA SER A 19 -12.08 9.31 9.22
C SER A 19 -12.01 7.77 9.18
N SER A 20 -12.92 7.11 9.88
CA SER A 20 -13.02 5.65 9.95
C SER A 20 -13.91 5.04 8.86
N ASP A 21 -14.56 5.87 8.04
CA ASP A 21 -15.42 5.37 6.97
C ASP A 21 -14.61 4.60 5.93
N THR A 22 -15.18 3.51 5.41
CA THR A 22 -14.65 2.81 4.25
C THR A 22 -15.29 3.37 2.99
N LEU A 23 -14.50 3.98 2.11
CA LEU A 23 -14.99 4.59 0.88
C LEU A 23 -15.19 3.56 -0.22
N PHE A 24 -14.30 2.57 -0.30
CA PHE A 24 -14.35 1.53 -1.30
C PHE A 24 -13.88 0.20 -0.71
N HIS A 25 -14.67 -0.86 -0.85
CA HIS A 25 -14.34 -2.19 -0.32
C HIS A 25 -14.70 -3.28 -1.32
N VAL A 26 -13.67 -3.95 -1.85
CA VAL A 26 -13.81 -5.15 -2.64
C VAL A 26 -13.56 -6.35 -1.74
N LYS A 27 -14.56 -7.23 -1.62
CA LYS A 27 -14.50 -8.44 -0.79
C LYS A 27 -14.80 -9.66 -1.65
N SER A 28 -14.23 -10.80 -1.30
CA SER A 28 -14.70 -12.10 -1.84
C SER A 28 -15.97 -12.55 -1.12
N ALA A 29 -16.64 -13.59 -1.66
CA ALA A 29 -17.86 -14.16 -1.09
C ALA A 29 -17.71 -14.63 0.37
N ASN A 30 -16.50 -15.04 0.77
CA ASN A 30 -16.17 -15.40 2.15
C ASN A 30 -15.80 -14.18 3.03
N GLN A 31 -16.15 -12.96 2.61
CA GLN A 31 -15.90 -11.71 3.32
C GLN A 31 -14.42 -11.31 3.52
N SER A 32 -13.48 -11.97 2.84
CA SER A 32 -12.07 -11.56 2.86
C SER A 32 -11.88 -10.27 2.03
N SER A 33 -11.33 -9.24 2.69
CA SER A 33 -10.94 -7.97 2.05
C SER A 33 -9.89 -8.22 0.97
N LYS A 34 -10.14 -7.73 -0.24
CA LYS A 34 -9.21 -7.79 -1.38
C LYS A 34 -8.60 -6.43 -1.68
N LEU A 35 -9.42 -5.39 -1.66
CA LEU A 35 -9.00 -3.99 -1.76
C LEU A 35 -9.89 -3.16 -0.82
N VAL A 36 -9.29 -2.32 0.00
CA VAL A 36 -10.00 -1.37 0.86
C VAL A 36 -9.38 0.01 0.68
N VAL A 37 -10.22 1.04 0.61
CA VAL A 37 -9.81 2.45 0.67
C VAL A 37 -10.58 3.09 1.81
N LEU A 38 -9.86 3.53 2.83
CA LEU A 38 -10.40 4.23 3.99
C LEU A 38 -10.44 5.74 3.73
N ASN A 39 -11.36 6.44 4.40
CA ASN A 39 -11.51 7.89 4.26
C ASN A 39 -10.28 8.68 4.75
N ASN A 40 -9.50 8.11 5.67
CA ASN A 40 -8.23 8.68 6.10
C ASN A 40 -7.10 8.59 5.05
N GLY A 41 -7.39 8.06 3.85
CA GLY A 41 -6.45 7.94 2.73
C GLY A 41 -5.64 6.64 2.72
N ASN A 42 -5.81 5.75 3.70
CA ASN A 42 -5.11 4.48 3.72
C ASN A 42 -5.77 3.48 2.77
N THR A 43 -4.95 2.84 1.94
CA THR A 43 -5.36 1.79 1.01
C THR A 43 -4.77 0.45 1.42
N GLY A 44 -5.59 -0.59 1.50
CA GLY A 44 -5.17 -1.95 1.83
C GLY A 44 -5.41 -2.92 0.67
N ILE A 45 -4.42 -3.76 0.35
CA ILE A 45 -4.55 -4.89 -0.58
C ILE A 45 -4.44 -6.17 0.24
N GLY A 46 -5.52 -6.95 0.31
CA GLY A 46 -5.58 -8.14 1.19
C GLY A 46 -5.61 -7.83 2.70
N VAL A 47 -5.65 -6.54 3.08
CA VAL A 47 -5.69 -6.04 4.47
C VAL A 47 -7.03 -5.36 4.71
N THR A 48 -7.65 -5.59 5.87
CA THR A 48 -8.94 -4.95 6.22
C THR A 48 -8.75 -3.57 6.85
N ASN A 49 -7.71 -3.41 7.68
CA ASN A 49 -7.47 -2.20 8.46
C ASN A 49 -6.03 -1.70 8.21
N PRO A 50 -5.75 -1.10 7.03
CA PRO A 50 -4.40 -0.67 6.67
C PRO A 50 -3.83 0.34 7.68
N ALA A 51 -2.65 0.06 8.23
CA ALA A 51 -2.00 0.90 9.24
C ALA A 51 -1.14 2.03 8.64
N SER A 52 -0.93 2.00 7.32
CA SER A 52 -0.17 2.98 6.55
C SER A 52 -0.92 3.36 5.26
N ARG A 53 -0.41 4.36 4.53
CA ARG A 53 -1.06 4.85 3.30
C ARG A 53 -1.28 3.74 2.26
N LEU A 54 -0.36 2.78 2.18
CA LEU A 54 -0.48 1.59 1.36
C LEU A 54 0.01 0.38 2.16
N ASP A 55 -0.90 -0.53 2.48
CA ASP A 55 -0.63 -1.76 3.23
C ASP A 55 -1.01 -2.98 2.39
N ILE A 56 -0.03 -3.82 2.05
CA ILE A 56 -0.23 -4.99 1.19
C ILE A 56 0.05 -6.24 2.03
N LYS A 57 -0.96 -7.10 2.15
CA LYS A 57 -0.77 -8.42 2.74
C LYS A 57 -0.03 -9.32 1.75
N GLU A 58 0.95 -10.08 2.24
CA GLU A 58 1.77 -11.04 1.48
C GLU A 58 2.85 -10.38 0.59
N LYS A 59 2.73 -10.46 -0.74
CA LYS A 59 3.82 -10.12 -1.67
C LYS A 59 3.41 -8.99 -2.63
N MET A 60 4.27 -7.98 -2.79
CA MET A 60 4.19 -6.99 -3.86
C MET A 60 5.11 -7.41 -5.02
N ARG A 61 4.57 -7.53 -6.23
CA ARG A 61 5.38 -7.72 -7.45
C ARG A 61 5.54 -6.40 -8.18
N LEU A 62 6.77 -5.97 -8.41
CA LEU A 62 7.08 -4.77 -9.20
C LEU A 62 7.86 -5.20 -10.44
N SER A 63 7.20 -5.12 -11.61
CA SER A 63 7.80 -5.40 -12.91
C SER A 63 8.35 -4.09 -13.48
N LEU A 64 9.64 -4.06 -13.80
CA LEU A 64 10.32 -2.90 -14.35
C LEU A 64 10.73 -3.20 -15.80
N PRO A 65 10.15 -2.52 -16.81
CA PRO A 65 10.54 -2.71 -18.19
C PRO A 65 11.85 -1.95 -18.51
N GLY A 66 12.78 -2.61 -19.21
CA GLY A 66 14.03 -2.01 -19.71
C GLY A 66 15.30 -2.55 -19.05
N SER A 67 16.45 -2.28 -19.67
CA SER A 67 17.77 -2.76 -19.23
C SER A 67 18.31 -2.10 -17.95
N GLU A 68 17.61 -1.10 -17.39
CA GLU A 68 18.02 -0.31 -16.23
C GLU A 68 16.89 -0.15 -15.21
N ALA A 69 16.49 -1.28 -14.62
CA ALA A 69 15.44 -1.36 -13.60
C ALA A 69 15.97 -0.99 -12.20
N HIS A 70 15.76 0.27 -11.75
CA HIS A 70 16.21 0.72 -10.43
C HIS A 70 15.00 0.91 -9.49
N LEU A 71 14.89 0.06 -8.46
CA LEU A 71 13.96 0.24 -7.35
C LEU A 71 14.49 1.30 -6.39
N ARG A 72 14.00 2.54 -6.49
CA ARG A 72 14.37 3.64 -5.59
C ARG A 72 13.36 3.76 -4.45
N PHE A 73 13.84 3.64 -3.21
CA PHE A 73 13.08 3.97 -2.01
C PHE A 73 13.53 5.36 -1.53
N SER A 74 12.79 6.42 -1.89
CA SER A 74 13.18 7.82 -1.61
C SER A 74 12.78 8.34 -0.22
N GLY A 75 12.40 7.44 0.70
CA GLY A 75 11.71 7.79 1.95
C GLY A 75 12.41 7.38 3.25
N PHE A 76 13.70 7.05 3.25
CA PHE A 76 14.41 6.67 4.48
C PHE A 76 14.58 7.81 5.51
N TRP A 77 14.14 9.02 5.19
CA TRP A 77 14.31 10.19 6.05
C TRP A 77 13.12 10.34 7.00
N GLY A 78 13.12 9.53 8.06
CA GLY A 78 12.40 9.78 9.30
C GLY A 78 13.42 9.98 10.40
N GLY A 79 13.42 11.14 11.07
CA GLY A 79 14.37 11.54 12.11
C GLY A 79 14.28 10.74 13.42
N ASN A 80 14.13 9.42 13.34
CA ASN A 80 14.32 8.49 14.43
C ASN A 80 15.09 7.30 13.87
N ASN A 81 16.23 7.02 14.50
CA ASN A 81 17.16 5.93 14.22
C ASN A 81 16.49 4.55 14.26
N GLN A 82 15.62 4.26 13.30
CA GLN A 82 15.02 2.96 13.04
C GLN A 82 15.70 2.44 11.78
N ASN A 83 16.48 1.38 11.93
CA ASN A 83 17.21 0.75 10.83
C ASN A 83 16.21 0.34 9.73
N TYR A 84 16.05 1.17 8.69
CA TYR A 84 15.34 0.78 7.47
C TYR A 84 16.25 -0.15 6.67
N ASN A 85 16.27 -1.42 7.07
CA ASN A 85 17.00 -2.43 6.32
C ASN A 85 16.32 -2.59 4.95
N ILE A 86 17.04 -2.36 3.86
CA ILE A 86 16.62 -2.87 2.54
C ILE A 86 16.91 -4.37 2.56
N ASN A 87 15.97 -5.15 3.07
CA ASN A 87 16.05 -6.61 3.01
C ASN A 87 15.67 -7.05 1.60
N ILE A 88 16.67 -7.29 0.74
CA ILE A 88 16.47 -7.92 -0.56
C ILE A 88 16.51 -9.43 -0.33
N PHE A 89 15.33 -10.06 -0.24
CA PHE A 89 15.19 -11.51 -0.19
C PHE A 89 15.24 -12.06 -1.62
N ASP A 90 16.15 -12.99 -1.93
CA ASP A 90 15.93 -13.94 -3.03
C ASP A 90 14.79 -14.89 -2.62
N ASP A 91 13.92 -15.33 -3.55
CA ASP A 91 12.82 -16.29 -3.29
C ASP A 91 13.36 -17.73 -3.10
N SER A 92 14.57 -17.86 -2.58
CA SER A 92 15.11 -19.09 -2.02
C SER A 92 15.09 -18.97 -0.50
N SER A 93 14.88 -20.08 0.19
CA SER A 93 14.65 -20.20 1.64
C SER A 93 15.78 -19.69 2.56
N ASN A 94 16.65 -18.79 2.10
CA ASN A 94 17.76 -18.24 2.86
C ASN A 94 18.06 -16.77 2.45
N PRO A 95 17.55 -15.77 3.16
CA PRO A 95 17.81 -14.37 2.84
C PRO A 95 19.13 -13.90 3.45
N GLY A 96 20.19 -13.90 2.64
CA GLY A 96 21.40 -13.17 2.99
C GLY A 96 21.11 -11.67 3.05
N THR A 97 21.33 -11.04 4.21
CA THR A 97 21.34 -9.59 4.34
C THR A 97 22.47 -9.00 3.49
N LEU A 98 22.17 -8.08 2.59
CA LEU A 98 23.21 -7.32 1.88
C LEU A 98 23.85 -6.32 2.85
N HIS A 99 25.11 -6.54 3.24
CA HIS A 99 25.90 -5.54 3.97
C HIS A 99 26.59 -4.61 2.97
N MET A 100 26.12 -3.36 2.86
CA MET A 100 26.86 -2.31 2.15
C MET A 100 28.05 -1.86 3.03
N PHE A 101 29.23 -1.75 2.43
CA PHE A 101 30.35 -1.07 3.09
C PHE A 101 30.01 0.41 3.25
N ARG A 102 30.25 0.92 4.46
CA ARG A 102 30.21 2.36 4.77
C ARG A 102 31.18 3.16 3.90
#